data_AF-K2DPP8-F1
#
_entry.id   AF-K2DPP8-F1
#
_cell.length_a   1.000
_cell.length_b   1.000
_cell.length_c   1.000
_cell.angle_alpha   90.00
_cell.angle_beta   90.00
_cell.angle_gamma   90.00
#
_symmetry.space_group_name_H-M   'P 1'
#
loop_
_entity.id
_entity.type
_entity.pdbx_description
1 polymer ?
#
loop_
_entity_poly.entity_id
_entity_poly.type
_entity_poly.pdbx_seq_one_letter_code
_entity_poly.pdbx_strand_id
1 'polypeptide(L)'
;MESKEEGWRGFLGLCQQAQDLKELDELFWLFLTPEERDAIRDRFRIVQELLRGEKTQRQMANDLKVSIAKITRGSNFLKILEQNLRGRLESLLK
;
A
#
# COMPACT_ATOMS: atom_id res chain seq x y z
N MET A 1 -26.40 -12.30 -8.45
CA MET A 1 -25.73 -10.98 -8.47
C MET A 1 -24.55 -11.13 -7.56
N GLU A 2 -23.35 -11.26 -8.10
CA GLU A 2 -22.13 -11.32 -7.28
C GLU A 2 -22.05 -10.00 -6.50
N SER A 3 -21.96 -10.07 -5.17
CA SER A 3 -21.79 -8.86 -4.37
C SER A 3 -20.41 -8.25 -4.65
N LYS A 4 -20.24 -6.92 -4.58
CA LYS A 4 -18.93 -6.27 -4.76
C LYS A 4 -17.85 -6.85 -3.82
N GLU A 5 -18.27 -7.33 -2.65
CA GLU A 5 -17.43 -8.00 -1.67
C GLU A 5 -16.93 -9.38 -2.15
N GLU A 6 -17.73 -10.13 -2.92
CA GLU A 6 -17.33 -11.41 -3.50
C GLU A 6 -16.20 -11.24 -4.52
N GLY A 7 -16.29 -10.23 -5.40
CA GLY A 7 -15.25 -9.94 -6.39
C GLY A 7 -13.91 -9.56 -5.75
N TRP A 8 -13.92 -8.69 -4.73
CA TRP A 8 -12.70 -8.30 -4.01
C TRP A 8 -12.07 -9.48 -3.26
N ARG A 9 -12.88 -10.29 -2.57
CA ARG A 9 -12.38 -11.49 -1.87
C ARG A 9 -11.82 -12.53 -2.84
N GLY A 10 -12.43 -12.69 -4.02
CA GLY A 10 -11.92 -13.55 -5.08
C GLY A 10 -10.54 -13.12 -5.56
N PHE A 11 -10.34 -11.81 -5.81
CA PHE A 11 -9.04 -11.27 -6.17
C PHE A 11 -7.99 -11.49 -5.06
N LEU A 12 -8.33 -11.24 -3.79
CA LEU A 12 -7.43 -11.51 -2.67
C LEU A 12 -7.06 -13.00 -2.57
N GLY A 13 -8.03 -13.89 -2.78
CA GLY A 13 -7.81 -15.33 -2.83
C GLY A 13 -6.83 -15.72 -3.95
N LEU A 14 -6.99 -15.15 -5.15
CA LEU A 14 -6.07 -15.35 -6.27
C LEU A 14 -4.65 -14.90 -5.93
N CYS A 15 -4.50 -13.69 -5.36
CA CYS A 15 -3.19 -13.17 -4.97
C CYS A 15 -2.48 -14.07 -3.95
N GLN A 16 -3.24 -14.69 -3.04
CA GLN A 16 -2.69 -15.59 -2.03
C GLN A 16 -2.17 -16.92 -2.61
N GLN A 17 -2.65 -17.32 -3.79
CA GLN A 17 -2.23 -18.56 -4.47
C GLN A 17 -1.02 -18.38 -5.39
N ALA A 18 -0.59 -17.13 -5.67
CA ALA A 18 0.59 -16.88 -6.48
C ALA A 18 1.83 -17.53 -5.85
N GLN A 19 2.59 -18.29 -6.66
CA GLN A 19 3.69 -19.13 -6.20
C GLN A 19 4.97 -18.34 -5.98
N ASP A 20 5.17 -17.27 -6.76
CA ASP A 20 6.34 -16.42 -6.68
C ASP A 20 6.02 -14.95 -7.00
N LEU A 21 7.04 -14.11 -6.88
CA LEU A 21 6.92 -12.67 -7.15
C LEU A 21 6.61 -12.38 -8.62
N LYS A 22 7.09 -13.23 -9.55
CA LYS A 22 6.90 -13.01 -10.97
C LYS A 22 5.44 -13.23 -11.35
N GLU A 23 4.84 -14.32 -10.87
CA GLU A 23 3.41 -14.59 -11.07
C GLU A 23 2.56 -13.46 -10.47
N LEU A 24 2.88 -13.01 -9.25
CA LEU A 24 2.14 -11.91 -8.63
C LEU A 24 2.26 -10.58 -9.42
N ASP A 25 3.44 -10.29 -9.97
CA ASP A 25 3.65 -9.10 -10.82
C ASP A 25 2.86 -9.19 -12.13
N GLU A 26 2.83 -10.36 -12.78
CA GLU A 26 2.01 -10.61 -13.97
C GLU A 26 0.51 -10.46 -13.68
N LEU A 27 0.03 -10.97 -12.53
CA LEU A 27 -1.35 -10.78 -12.08
C LEU A 27 -1.67 -9.29 -11.90
N PHE A 28 -0.81 -8.54 -11.21
CA PHE A 28 -1.04 -7.10 -11.00
C PHE A 28 -0.89 -6.28 -12.28
N TRP A 29 -0.08 -6.73 -13.24
CA TRP A 29 -0.03 -6.14 -14.57
C TRP A 29 -1.36 -6.32 -15.32
N LEU A 30 -2.03 -7.46 -15.15
CA LEU A 30 -3.33 -7.75 -15.77
C LEU A 30 -4.48 -6.95 -15.15
N PHE A 31 -4.52 -6.84 -13.81
CA PHE A 31 -5.68 -6.29 -13.11
C PHE A 31 -5.60 -4.80 -12.78
N LEU A 32 -4.42 -4.18 -12.85
CA LEU A 32 -4.21 -2.78 -12.49
C LEU A 32 -3.70 -1.97 -13.67
N THR A 33 -4.18 -0.73 -13.79
CA THR A 33 -3.61 0.20 -14.77
C THR A 33 -2.18 0.61 -14.38
N PRO A 34 -1.37 1.11 -15.32
CA PRO A 34 -0.06 1.70 -15.00
C PRO A 34 -0.15 2.78 -13.89
N GLU A 35 -1.16 3.65 -13.96
CA GLU A 35 -1.38 4.73 -12.99
C GLU A 35 -1.75 4.19 -11.60
N GLU A 36 -2.52 3.11 -11.53
CA GLU A 36 -2.86 2.45 -10.26
C GLU A 36 -1.64 1.81 -9.61
N ARG A 37 -0.76 1.18 -10.41
CA ARG A 37 0.52 0.64 -9.92
C ARG A 37 1.45 1.73 -9.41
N ASP A 38 1.57 2.83 -10.13
CA ASP A 38 2.31 4.01 -9.67
C ASP A 38 1.73 4.55 -8.36
N ALA A 39 0.41 4.62 -8.25
CA ALA A 39 -0.26 5.07 -7.03
C ALA A 39 0.00 4.11 -5.84
N ILE A 40 0.01 2.79 -6.06
CA ILE A 40 0.36 1.80 -5.02
C ILE A 40 1.82 1.96 -4.61
N ARG A 41 2.75 2.12 -5.56
CA ARG A 41 4.17 2.38 -5.29
C ARG A 41 4.35 3.62 -4.41
N ASP A 42 3.70 4.74 -4.76
CA ASP A 42 3.76 5.97 -3.99
C ASP A 42 3.22 5.75 -2.56
N ARG A 43 2.08 5.05 -2.42
CA ARG A 43 1.48 4.73 -1.12
C ARG A 43 2.40 3.85 -0.27
N PHE A 44 3.04 2.85 -0.88
CA PHE A 44 4.01 2.00 -0.22
C PHE A 44 5.16 2.83 0.36
N ARG A 45 5.76 3.72 -0.45
CA ARG A 45 6.84 4.61 0.00
C ARG A 45 6.40 5.56 1.12
N ILE A 46 5.20 6.14 0.99
CA ILE A 46 4.62 6.99 2.04
C ILE A 46 4.49 6.22 3.36
N VAL A 47 3.97 4.99 3.31
CA VAL A 47 3.81 4.15 4.51
C VAL A 47 5.16 3.83 5.14
N GLN A 48 6.18 3.47 4.35
CA GLN A 48 7.54 3.22 4.86
C GLN A 48 8.07 4.43 5.66
N GLU A 49 8.03 5.63 5.07
CA GLU A 49 8.56 6.83 5.73
C GLU A 49 7.74 7.22 6.97
N LEU A 50 6.42 7.02 6.94
CA LEU A 50 5.55 7.25 8.11
C LEU A 50 5.85 6.28 9.27
N LEU A 51 6.17 5.02 8.97
CA LEU A 51 6.51 4.01 9.99
C LEU A 51 7.93 4.22 10.55
N ARG A 52 8.85 4.76 9.75
CA ARG A 52 10.18 5.19 10.22
C ARG A 52 10.09 6.36 11.20
N GLY A 53 9.26 7.35 10.89
CA GLY A 53 8.99 8.49 11.79
C GLY A 53 10.13 9.51 11.88
N GLU A 54 11.09 9.49 10.95
CA GLU A 54 12.29 10.33 10.97
C GLU A 54 12.09 11.71 10.30
N LYS A 55 11.07 11.83 9.45
CA LYS A 55 10.84 13.02 8.61
C LYS A 55 9.48 13.65 8.89
N THR A 56 9.42 14.97 8.76
CA THR A 56 8.16 15.71 8.73
C THR A 56 7.38 15.38 7.45
N GLN A 57 6.06 15.53 7.48
CA GLN A 57 5.22 15.33 6.27
C GLN A 57 5.63 16.25 5.11
N ARG A 58 6.15 17.45 5.40
CA ARG A 58 6.66 18.37 4.38
C ARG A 58 7.94 17.87 3.73
N GLN A 59 8.88 17.33 4.52
CA GLN A 59 10.10 16.71 3.98
C GLN A 59 9.75 15.50 3.11
N MET A 60 8.88 14.62 3.59
CA MET A 60 8.41 13.47 2.82
C MET A 60 7.74 13.88 1.50
N ALA A 61 6.93 14.95 1.50
CA ALA A 61 6.26 15.45 0.29
C ALA A 61 7.28 15.86 -0.78
N ASN A 62 8.34 16.54 -0.35
CA ASN A 62 9.43 16.97 -1.23
C ASN A 62 10.24 15.77 -1.74
N ASP A 63 10.65 14.87 -0.85
CA ASP A 63 11.50 13.71 -1.18
C ASP A 63 10.78 12.75 -2.14
N LEU A 64 9.51 12.44 -1.85
CA LEU A 64 8.70 11.49 -2.61
C LEU A 64 8.03 12.14 -3.82
N LYS A 65 8.14 13.46 -3.99
CA LYS A 65 7.46 14.24 -5.05
C LYS A 65 5.93 14.01 -5.06
N VAL A 66 5.34 13.95 -3.87
CA VAL A 66 3.89 13.75 -3.68
C VAL A 66 3.29 14.93 -2.90
N SER A 67 1.98 15.13 -3.04
CA SER A 67 1.31 16.17 -2.25
C SER A 67 1.26 15.81 -0.76
N ILE A 68 1.33 16.82 0.11
CA ILE A 68 1.13 16.65 1.56
C ILE A 68 -0.21 15.95 1.84
N ALA A 69 -1.25 16.23 1.08
CA ALA A 69 -2.56 15.58 1.22
C ALA A 69 -2.52 14.05 0.98
N LYS A 70 -1.65 13.54 0.10
CA LYS A 70 -1.44 12.08 -0.05
C LYS A 70 -0.81 11.50 1.24
N ILE A 71 0.14 12.21 1.83
CA ILE A 71 0.79 11.80 3.08
C ILE A 71 -0.16 11.85 4.27
N THR A 72 -0.95 12.92 4.41
CA THR A 72 -1.96 13.04 5.47
C THR A 72 -2.95 11.87 5.42
N ARG A 73 -3.42 11.49 4.23
CA ARG A 73 -4.27 10.31 4.06
C ARG A 73 -3.58 9.03 4.52
N GLY A 74 -2.33 8.81 4.11
CA GLY A 74 -1.53 7.66 4.56
C GLY A 74 -1.40 7.60 6.10
N SER A 75 -1.11 8.74 6.73
CA SER A 75 -1.00 8.83 8.20
C SER A 75 -2.32 8.49 8.89
N ASN A 76 -3.45 8.96 8.36
CA ASN A 76 -4.77 8.64 8.92
C ASN A 76 -5.11 7.14 8.76
N PHE A 77 -4.78 6.53 7.62
CA PHE A 77 -4.96 5.08 7.44
C PHE A 77 -4.10 4.26 8.42
N LEU A 78 -2.85 4.67 8.68
CA LEU A 78 -2.01 3.99 9.66
C LEU A 78 -2.51 4.10 11.11
N LYS A 79 -3.28 5.15 11.45
CA LYS A 79 -3.87 5.32 12.78
C LYS A 79 -5.04 4.39 13.04
N ILE A 80 -5.76 3.97 11.98
CA ILE A 80 -6.93 3.08 12.10
C ILE A 80 -6.56 1.60 11.96
N LEU A 81 -5.31 1.27 11.66
CA LEU A 81 -4.85 -0.11 11.60
C LEU A 81 -4.83 -0.75 12.98
N GLU A 82 -5.21 -2.02 13.03
CA GLU A 82 -5.06 -2.88 14.20
C GLU A 82 -3.61 -2.85 14.71
N GLN A 83 -3.43 -2.71 16.03
CA GLN A 83 -2.10 -2.52 16.64
C GLN A 83 -1.14 -3.68 16.33
N ASN A 84 -1.66 -4.91 16.26
CA ASN A 84 -0.86 -6.08 15.91
C ASN A 84 -0.29 -5.98 14.49
N LEU A 85 -1.14 -5.68 13.51
CA LEU A 85 -0.70 -5.54 12.12
C LEU A 85 0.28 -4.37 11.97
N ARG A 86 0.03 -3.25 12.65
CA ARG A 86 0.96 -2.12 12.66
C ARG A 86 2.35 -2.52 13.18
N GLY A 87 2.43 -3.21 14.32
CA GLY A 87 3.71 -3.67 14.88
C GLY A 87 4.45 -4.62 13.93
N ARG A 88 3.73 -5.52 13.26
CA ARG A 88 4.30 -6.38 12.21
C ARG A 88 4.85 -5.57 11.04
N LEU A 89 4.11 -4.56 10.56
CA LEU A 89 4.56 -3.69 9.47
C LEU A 89 5.79 -2.87 9.86
N GLU A 90 5.86 -2.37 11.09
CA GLU A 90 7.05 -1.65 11.59
C GLU A 90 8.30 -2.54 11.58
N SER A 91 8.16 -3.84 11.87
CA SER A 91 9.28 -4.80 11.80
C SER A 91 9.70 -5.13 10.36
N LEU A 92 8.73 -5.23 9.44
CA LEU A 92 8.99 -5.61 8.05
C LEU A 92 9.45 -4.45 7.16
N LEU A 93 9.11 -3.20 7.53
CA LEU A 93 9.25 -2.03 6.66
C LEU A 93 10.13 -0.90 7.24
N LYS A 94 10.56 -0.96 8.50
CA LYS A 94 11.62 -0.06 9.01
C LYS A 94 12.93 -0.37 8.31
#